data_AF-A0A267H7H4-F1
#
_entry.id   AF-A0A267H7H4-F1
#
_cell.length_a   1.000
_cell.length_b   1.000
_cell.length_c   1.000
_cell.angle_alpha   90.00
_cell.angle_beta   90.00
_cell.angle_gamma   90.00
#
_symmetry.space_group_name_H-M   'P 1'
#
loop_
_entity.id
_entity.type
_entity.pdbx_description
1 polymer ?
#
loop_
_entity_poly.entity_id
_entity_poly.type
_entity_poly.pdbx_seq_one_letter_code
_entity_poly.pdbx_strand_id
1 'polypeptide(L)'
;SNGNSQSETAAAPQTHDGEFAVPYPVPLKRHRTRSMADRAHKQPVQHGRVTYFCRQRGHGFILLTDTSQSTQAESIFVHISDIDEEYVPVPGDEVEFRMIPIPPKNEKYQAVHVRIIHLAPGVTHHKWSEPVDQ
;
A
#
# COMPACT_ATOMS: atom_id res chain seq x y z
N SER A 1 -5.32 8.53 52.93
CA SER A 1 -6.48 8.76 52.05
C SER A 1 -6.01 8.85 50.62
N ASN A 2 -6.65 8.05 49.77
CA ASN A 2 -6.39 7.79 48.36
C ASN A 2 -6.54 9.02 47.44
N GLY A 3 -6.00 8.92 46.22
CA GLY A 3 -6.48 9.72 45.10
C GLY A 3 -5.57 9.74 43.86
N ASN A 4 -5.48 8.62 43.15
CA ASN A 4 -4.99 8.55 41.77
C ASN A 4 -5.97 9.28 40.83
N SER A 5 -5.49 10.02 39.82
CA SER A 5 -6.26 10.29 38.59
C SER A 5 -5.31 10.71 37.47
N GLN A 6 -5.03 9.72 36.62
CA GLN A 6 -4.53 9.88 35.26
C GLN A 6 -5.57 10.68 34.45
N SER A 7 -5.11 11.61 33.63
CA SER A 7 -5.90 12.14 32.52
C SER A 7 -5.19 11.76 31.23
N GLU A 8 -5.73 10.73 30.59
CA GLU A 8 -5.50 10.35 29.21
C GLU A 8 -5.80 11.55 28.30
N THR A 9 -4.83 11.92 27.47
CA THR A 9 -5.12 12.57 26.19
C THR A 9 -4.61 11.64 25.10
N ALA A 10 -5.57 10.94 24.50
CA ALA A 10 -5.37 10.14 23.31
C ALA A 10 -4.74 11.02 22.21
N ALA A 11 -3.46 10.81 21.94
CA ALA A 11 -2.83 11.35 20.76
C ALA A 11 -3.42 10.61 19.55
N ALA A 12 -4.36 11.25 18.86
CA ALA A 12 -4.78 10.85 17.54
C ALA A 12 -3.52 10.73 16.65
N PRO A 13 -3.35 9.66 15.86
CA PRO A 13 -2.24 9.59 14.93
C PRO A 13 -2.43 10.74 13.93
N GLN A 14 -1.45 11.64 13.92
CA GLN A 14 -1.42 12.80 13.04
C GLN A 14 -1.55 12.31 11.60
N THR A 15 -2.65 12.68 10.94
CA THR A 15 -2.78 12.51 9.49
C THR A 15 -1.70 13.38 8.87
N HIS A 16 -0.67 12.74 8.33
CA HIS A 16 0.28 13.42 7.48
C HIS A 16 -0.46 13.75 6.17
N ASP A 17 -1.14 14.89 6.15
CA ASP A 17 -1.61 15.57 4.92
C ASP A 17 -0.41 16.14 4.14
N GLY A 18 0.68 15.38 4.07
CA GLY A 18 1.75 15.59 3.12
C GLY A 18 1.23 15.08 1.79
N GLU A 19 0.68 15.98 0.99
CA GLU A 19 0.18 15.72 -0.35
C GLU A 19 1.21 14.89 -1.14
N PHE A 20 1.00 13.57 -1.15
CA PHE A 20 1.79 12.65 -1.98
C PHE A 20 1.31 12.87 -3.41
N ALA A 21 1.80 13.96 -4.03
CA ALA A 21 1.56 14.26 -5.43
C ALA A 21 2.24 13.14 -6.25
N VAL A 22 1.47 12.15 -6.66
CA VAL A 22 1.90 11.17 -7.66
C VAL A 22 1.82 11.87 -9.00
N PRO A 23 2.89 11.89 -9.81
CA PRO A 23 2.83 12.51 -11.12
C PRO A 23 1.78 11.77 -11.98
N TYR A 24 0.87 12.52 -12.57
CA TYR A 24 -0.11 11.99 -13.51
C TYR A 24 0.47 12.02 -14.93
N PRO A 25 0.25 10.98 -15.77
CA PRO A 25 -0.41 9.71 -15.46
C PRO A 25 0.53 8.69 -14.79
N VAL A 26 0.06 8.08 -13.70
CA VAL A 26 0.75 6.94 -13.07
C VAL A 26 0.78 5.76 -14.04
N PRO A 27 1.91 5.06 -14.23
CA PRO A 27 1.97 3.87 -15.08
C PRO A 27 1.10 2.73 -14.53
N LEU A 28 -0.15 2.68 -14.99
CA LEU A 28 -1.07 1.56 -14.76
C LEU A 28 -0.53 0.31 -15.44
N LYS A 29 -0.86 -0.89 -14.93
CA LYS A 29 -0.43 -2.18 -15.53
C LYS A 29 -0.67 -2.23 -17.05
N ARG A 30 -1.84 -1.76 -17.51
CA ARG A 30 -2.23 -1.69 -18.94
C ARG A 30 -1.50 -0.64 -19.78
N HIS A 31 -0.84 0.33 -19.16
CA HIS A 31 -0.11 1.40 -19.83
C HIS A 31 1.41 1.25 -19.72
N ARG A 32 1.90 0.18 -19.07
CA ARG A 32 3.34 -0.12 -19.09
C ARG A 32 3.75 -0.54 -20.49
N THR A 33 4.80 0.08 -21.01
CA THR A 33 5.45 -0.42 -22.22
C THR A 33 6.02 -1.81 -21.95
N ARG A 34 6.19 -2.62 -22.99
CA ARG A 34 6.75 -3.99 -22.87
C ARG A 34 8.06 -3.99 -22.09
N SER A 35 8.94 -3.03 -22.35
CA SER A 35 10.21 -2.89 -21.63
C SER A 35 10.05 -2.56 -20.14
N MET A 36 9.04 -1.77 -19.75
CA MET A 36 8.73 -1.49 -18.35
C MET A 36 8.15 -2.72 -17.64
N ALA A 37 7.28 -3.48 -18.32
CA ALA A 37 6.74 -4.73 -17.78
C ALA A 37 7.83 -5.80 -17.59
N ASP A 38 8.74 -5.95 -18.56
CA ASP A 38 9.88 -6.88 -18.48
C ASP A 38 10.85 -6.48 -17.35
N ARG A 39 11.10 -5.18 -17.17
CA ARG A 39 11.93 -4.67 -16.07
C ARG A 39 11.28 -4.92 -14.71
N ALA A 40 9.96 -4.73 -14.60
CA ALA A 40 9.20 -5.00 -13.38
C ALA A 40 9.32 -6.47 -12.95
N HIS A 41 9.18 -7.41 -13.89
CA HIS A 41 9.32 -8.85 -13.61
C HIS A 41 10.72 -9.25 -13.11
N LYS A 42 11.76 -8.48 -13.45
CA LYS A 42 13.14 -8.73 -13.02
C LYS A 42 13.49 -8.14 -11.66
N GLN A 43 12.64 -7.27 -11.09
CA GLN A 43 12.88 -6.68 -9.77
C GLN A 43 12.76 -7.73 -8.67
N PRO A 44 13.51 -7.64 -7.56
CA PRO A 44 13.34 -8.57 -6.44
C PRO A 44 11.93 -8.50 -5.87
N VAL A 45 11.46 -9.63 -5.34
CA VAL A 45 10.21 -9.68 -4.58
C VAL A 45 10.46 -9.12 -3.19
N GLN A 46 9.65 -8.14 -2.81
CA GLN A 46 9.64 -7.48 -1.52
C GLN A 46 8.41 -7.91 -0.74
N HIS A 47 8.47 -7.79 0.59
CA HIS A 47 7.38 -8.12 1.49
C HIS A 47 6.97 -6.89 2.29
N GLY A 48 5.66 -6.70 2.46
CA GLY A 48 5.13 -5.56 3.17
C GLY A 48 3.78 -5.83 3.80
N ARG A 49 3.28 -4.84 4.52
CA ARG A 49 1.95 -4.82 5.11
C ARG A 49 1.15 -3.66 4.55
N VAL A 50 -0.08 -3.91 4.11
CA VAL A 50 -1.00 -2.85 3.68
C VAL A 50 -1.32 -1.97 4.88
N THR A 51 -1.19 -0.65 4.72
CA THR A 51 -1.52 0.34 5.76
C THR A 51 -2.80 1.10 5.43
N TYR A 52 -3.08 1.26 4.14
CA TYR A 52 -4.27 1.94 3.65
C TYR A 52 -4.62 1.42 2.26
N PHE A 53 -5.91 1.25 1.98
CA PHE A 53 -6.40 1.07 0.63
C PHE A 53 -7.83 1.59 0.53
N CYS A 54 -8.13 2.32 -0.54
CA CYS A 54 -9.49 2.78 -0.81
C CYS A 54 -9.95 2.28 -2.17
N ARG A 55 -10.87 1.31 -2.16
CA ARG A 55 -11.46 0.73 -3.37
C ARG A 55 -12.05 1.79 -4.31
N GLN A 56 -12.78 2.77 -3.77
CA GLN A 56 -13.38 3.84 -4.57
C GLN A 56 -12.34 4.75 -5.23
N ARG A 57 -11.22 5.04 -4.54
CA ARG A 57 -10.11 5.86 -5.08
C ARG A 57 -9.10 5.05 -5.90
N GLY A 58 -9.19 3.72 -5.88
CA GLY A 58 -8.36 2.80 -6.65
C GLY A 58 -6.89 2.74 -6.23
N HIS A 59 -6.53 3.18 -5.01
CA HIS A 59 -5.14 3.18 -4.57
C HIS A 59 -4.98 3.00 -3.05
N GLY A 60 -3.76 2.71 -2.65
CA GLY A 60 -3.36 2.49 -1.28
C GLY A 60 -1.87 2.63 -1.05
N PHE A 61 -1.43 2.18 0.13
CA PHE A 61 -0.04 2.21 0.58
C PHE A 61 0.34 0.91 1.27
N ILE A 62 1.59 0.48 1.03
CA ILE A 62 2.20 -0.72 1.63
C ILE A 62 3.44 -0.27 2.39
N LEU A 63 3.56 -0.71 3.64
CA LEU A 63 4.75 -0.52 4.44
C LEU A 63 5.69 -1.72 4.29
N LEU A 64 6.97 -1.48 4.01
CA LEU A 64 7.97 -2.56 3.92
C LEU A 64 8.20 -3.22 5.29
N THR A 65 8.32 -4.55 5.29
CA THR A 65 8.51 -5.32 6.55
C THR A 65 9.99 -5.40 6.97
N ASP A 66 10.92 -5.33 6.02
CA ASP A 66 12.36 -5.30 6.28
C ASP A 66 12.87 -3.85 6.30
N THR A 67 12.56 -3.12 7.37
CA THR A 67 13.16 -1.81 7.66
C THR A 67 14.29 -1.96 8.68
N SER A 68 15.18 -2.93 8.47
CA SER A 68 16.37 -3.13 9.32
C SER A 68 17.36 -1.95 9.28
N GLN A 69 17.18 -0.98 8.38
CA GLN A 69 17.88 0.30 8.40
C GLN A 69 16.97 1.48 8.06
N SER A 70 17.09 2.52 8.88
CA SER A 70 16.59 3.88 8.70
C SER A 70 15.22 4.22 9.30
N THR A 71 15.25 5.29 10.07
CA THR A 71 14.30 5.82 11.06
C THR A 71 13.00 6.39 10.48
N GLN A 72 12.56 5.94 9.31
CA GLN A 72 11.27 6.34 8.76
C GLN A 72 10.74 5.22 7.85
N ALA A 73 9.64 4.60 8.28
CA ALA A 73 9.02 3.51 7.56
C ALA A 73 8.38 4.07 6.28
N GLU A 74 9.07 3.97 5.14
CA GLU A 74 8.59 4.52 3.86
C GLU A 74 7.40 3.70 3.34
N SER A 75 6.31 4.40 3.03
CA SER A 75 5.11 3.81 2.45
C SER A 75 5.20 3.80 0.93
N ILE A 76 5.04 2.63 0.33
CA ILE A 76 5.09 2.42 -1.11
C ILE A 76 3.68 2.52 -1.68
N PHE A 77 3.51 3.32 -2.73
CA PHE A 77 2.22 3.51 -3.40
C PHE A 77 1.79 2.25 -4.16
N VAL A 78 0.52 1.88 -4.09
CA VAL A 78 -0.08 0.80 -4.89
C VAL A 78 -1.36 1.30 -5.58
N HIS A 79 -1.52 0.92 -6.85
CA HIS A 79 -2.75 1.17 -7.61
C HIS A 79 -3.53 -0.14 -7.81
N ILE A 80 -4.86 -0.07 -7.88
CA ILE A 80 -5.74 -1.23 -8.03
C ILE A 80 -5.39 -2.13 -9.23
N SER A 81 -4.93 -1.53 -10.34
CA SER A 81 -4.52 -2.28 -11.54
C SER A 81 -3.32 -3.21 -11.33
N ASP A 82 -2.61 -3.06 -10.22
CA ASP A 82 -1.41 -3.81 -9.88
C ASP A 82 -1.63 -4.92 -8.86
N ILE A 83 -2.87 -5.06 -8.37
CA ILE A 83 -3.25 -6.11 -7.45
C ILE A 83 -3.82 -7.27 -8.28
N ASP A 84 -3.11 -8.39 -8.25
CA ASP A 84 -3.40 -9.58 -9.07
C ASP A 84 -4.16 -10.65 -8.26
N GLU A 85 -5.19 -10.25 -7.49
CA GLU A 85 -5.91 -11.10 -6.53
C GLU A 85 -7.42 -10.82 -6.48
N GLU A 86 -8.20 -11.74 -5.88
CA GLU A 86 -9.67 -11.63 -5.80
C GLU A 86 -10.21 -10.73 -4.68
N TYR A 87 -9.42 -10.53 -3.62
CA TYR A 87 -9.79 -9.74 -2.44
C TYR A 87 -9.36 -8.28 -2.58
N VAL A 88 -10.20 -7.39 -2.04
CA VAL A 88 -9.87 -5.98 -1.83
C VAL A 88 -8.86 -5.89 -0.68
N PRO A 89 -7.66 -5.31 -0.87
CA PRO A 89 -6.70 -5.17 0.22
C PRO A 89 -7.27 -4.33 1.36
N VAL A 90 -6.98 -4.74 2.58
CA VAL A 90 -7.32 -4.01 3.80
C VAL A 90 -6.08 -3.80 4.67
N PRO A 91 -6.07 -2.78 5.55
CA PRO A 91 -4.98 -2.59 6.48
C PRO A 91 -4.70 -3.85 7.31
N GLY A 92 -3.43 -4.24 7.38
CA GLY A 92 -2.98 -5.44 8.09
C GLY A 92 -2.66 -6.63 7.18
N ASP A 93 -3.10 -6.63 5.92
CA ASP A 93 -2.76 -7.68 4.96
C ASP A 93 -1.26 -7.71 4.71
N GLU A 94 -0.69 -8.91 4.75
CA GLU A 94 0.67 -9.14 4.31
C GLU A 94 0.67 -9.40 2.81
N VAL A 95 1.58 -8.73 2.11
CA VAL A 95 1.66 -8.77 0.66
C VAL A 95 3.09 -9.01 0.19
N GLU A 96 3.20 -9.73 -0.93
CA GLU A 96 4.40 -9.76 -1.76
C GLU A 96 4.20 -8.83 -2.96
N PHE A 97 5.26 -8.14 -3.38
CA PHE A 97 5.21 -7.21 -4.51
C PHE A 97 6.60 -6.98 -5.09
N ARG A 98 6.65 -6.29 -6.24
CA ARG A 98 7.88 -5.76 -6.82
C ARG A 98 7.81 -4.24 -6.83
N MET A 99 8.95 -3.57 -6.73
CA MET A 99 9.01 -2.10 -6.75
C MET A 99 9.50 -1.62 -8.10
N ILE A 100 8.80 -0.65 -8.71
CA ILE A 100 9.30 0.08 -9.87
C ILE A 100 9.32 1.58 -9.57
N PRO A 101 10.31 2.32 -10.10
CA PRO A 101 10.30 3.77 -10.00
C PRO A 101 9.15 4.35 -10.83
N ILE A 102 8.52 5.41 -10.32
CA ILE A 102 7.47 6.16 -11.01
C ILE A 102 8.14 7.23 -11.90
N PRO A 103 8.00 7.16 -13.24
CA PRO A 103 8.50 8.20 -14.14
C PRO A 103 7.76 9.53 -13.95
N PRO A 104 8.31 10.67 -14.42
CA PRO A 104 9.59 10.80 -15.14
C PRO A 104 10.81 10.93 -14.21
N LYS A 105 10.61 11.35 -12.95
CA LYS A 105 11.71 11.67 -12.04
C LYS A 105 12.33 10.46 -11.34
N ASN A 106 11.61 9.32 -11.27
CA ASN A 106 12.08 8.10 -10.61
C ASN A 106 12.46 8.28 -9.13
N GLU A 107 11.87 9.27 -8.45
CA GLU A 107 12.13 9.58 -7.03
C GLU A 107 11.24 8.78 -6.07
N LYS A 108 10.07 8.33 -6.55
CA LYS A 108 9.08 7.57 -5.79
C LYS A 108 8.93 6.17 -6.39
N TYR A 109 8.54 5.21 -5.56
CA TYR A 109 8.29 3.84 -5.99
C TYR A 109 6.81 3.48 -5.99
N GLN A 110 6.43 2.61 -6.92
CA GLN A 110 5.13 1.96 -7.00
C GLN A 110 5.30 0.45 -6.82
N ALA A 111 4.43 -0.13 -6.01
CA ALA A 111 4.28 -1.57 -5.88
C ALA A 111 3.51 -2.12 -7.09
N VAL A 112 4.05 -3.17 -7.70
CA VAL A 112 3.49 -3.84 -8.87
C VAL A 112 3.50 -5.35 -8.67
N HIS A 113 2.61 -6.06 -9.37
CA HIS A 113 2.40 -7.50 -9.17
C HIS A 113 2.15 -7.84 -7.70
N VAL A 114 1.28 -7.05 -7.07
CA VAL A 114 0.95 -7.15 -5.66
C VAL A 114 0.03 -8.34 -5.45
N ARG A 115 0.40 -9.20 -4.51
CA ARG A 115 -0.37 -10.38 -4.11
C ARG A 115 -0.47 -10.45 -2.60
N ILE A 116 -1.67 -10.72 -2.10
CA ILE A 116 -1.93 -10.92 -0.67
C ILE A 116 -1.48 -12.33 -0.31
N ILE A 117 -0.54 -12.43 0.62
CA ILE A 117 0.01 -13.71 1.10
C ILE A 117 -0.62 -14.13 2.43
N HIS A 118 -0.99 -13.18 3.29
CA HIS A 118 -1.76 -13.44 4.51
C HIS A 118 -2.82 -12.36 4.70
N LEU A 119 -4.07 -12.79 4.87
CA LEU A 119 -5.19 -11.90 5.17
C LEU A 119 -5.11 -11.40 6.61
N ALA A 120 -5.41 -10.12 6.83
CA ALA A 120 -5.48 -9.52 8.15
C ALA A 120 -6.46 -10.29 9.05
N PRO A 121 -6.04 -10.77 10.23
CA PRO A 121 -6.92 -11.51 11.13
C PRO A 121 -7.97 -10.59 11.75
N GLY A 122 -9.16 -11.13 12.01
CA GLY A 122 -10.23 -10.39 12.70
C GLY A 122 -10.93 -9.33 11.85
N VAL A 123 -10.66 -9.28 10.55
CA VAL A 123 -11.29 -8.35 9.59
C VAL A 123 -12.12 -9.17 8.58
N THR A 124 -13.27 -8.63 8.18
CA THR A 124 -14.06 -9.22 7.09
C THR A 124 -13.49 -8.74 5.76
N HIS A 125 -13.16 -9.70 4.89
CA HIS A 125 -12.59 -9.45 3.58
C HIS A 125 -13.66 -9.47 2.50
N HIS A 126 -13.61 -8.48 1.61
CA HIS A 126 -14.54 -8.36 0.48
C HIS A 126 -13.84 -8.69 -0.83
N LYS A 127 -14.58 -9.31 -1.75
CA LYS A 127 -14.09 -9.55 -3.12
C LYS A 127 -14.37 -8.37 -4.03
N TRP A 128 -13.56 -8.20 -5.08
CA TRP A 128 -13.80 -7.16 -6.08
C TRP A 128 -15.15 -7.28 -6.80
N SER A 129 -15.69 -8.51 -6.89
CA SER A 129 -16.99 -8.79 -7.52
C SER A 129 -18.18 -8.42 -6.66
N GLU A 130 -17.99 -8.18 -5.37
CA GLU A 130 -19.07 -7.75 -4.47
C GLU A 130 -19.40 -6.27 -4.72
N PRO A 131 -20.69 -5.87 -4.66
CA PRO A 131 -21.06 -4.47 -4.73
C PRO A 131 -20.34 -3.68 -3.63
N VAL A 132 -19.96 -2.44 -3.93
CA VAL A 132 -19.56 -1.50 -2.86
C VAL A 132 -20.85 -1.10 -2.19
N ASP A 133 -21.05 -1.49 -0.93
CA ASP A 133 -22.19 -0.99 -0.15
C ASP A 133 -22.15 0.55 -0.23
N GLN A 134 -23.23 1.13 -0.76
CA GLN A 134 -23.35 2.56 -1.08
C GLN A 134 -23.55 3.41 0.16
#